data_AF-A0A831SJG0-F1
#
_entry.id   AF-A0A831SJG0-F1
#
_cell.length_a   1.000
_cell.length_b   1.000
_cell.length_c   1.000
_cell.angle_alpha   90.00
_cell.angle_beta   90.00
_cell.angle_gamma   90.00
#
_symmetry.space_group_name_H-M   'P 1'
#
loop_
_entity.id
_entity.type
_entity.pdbx_description
1 polymer ?
#
loop_
_entity_poly.entity_id
_entity_poly.type
_entity_poly.pdbx_seq_one_letter_code
_entity_poly.pdbx_strand_id
1 'polypeptide(L)'
;MLQQLLELVRRKNIFRWNLKRVEIKLIAVVLYYAGISFRKTSKFLRDFERFSHESLRLWYHKIANLFANTRKSRRCVAIDETKIKIGDEWWYIWAAIDVDTWEILGVMVTKWRTSIDVIKFVKEILRYCENKPIIKTDRGPWYRWTLQRLGLKHEYETFGERNAIEGWFNILKSRLKRFWKRFPSNASKESVESWIAAFISLYNLEVRIS
;
A
#
# COMPACT_ATOMS: atom_id res chain seq x y z
N MET A 1 14.04 5.15 10.05
CA MET A 1 12.85 5.57 9.26
C MET A 1 12.74 7.09 9.09
N LEU A 2 12.64 7.91 10.14
CA LEU A 2 12.29 9.34 10.02
C LEU A 2 13.27 10.17 9.16
N GLN A 3 14.58 9.97 9.33
CA GLN A 3 15.60 10.68 8.53
C GLN A 3 15.49 10.36 7.03
N GLN A 4 15.36 9.08 6.68
CA GLN A 4 15.17 8.66 5.29
C GLN A 4 13.85 9.19 4.70
N LEU A 5 12.78 9.19 5.49
CA LEU A 5 11.50 9.78 5.08
C LEU A 5 11.64 11.28 4.80
N LEU A 6 12.38 12.00 5.65
CA LEU A 6 12.67 13.43 5.47
C LEU A 6 13.45 13.69 4.18
N GLU A 7 14.48 12.89 3.91
CA GLU A 7 15.26 12.97 2.68
C GLU A 7 14.40 12.73 1.43
N LEU A 8 13.60 11.67 1.43
CA LEU A 8 12.69 11.34 0.32
C LEU A 8 11.65 12.43 0.08
N VAL A 9 11.07 12.98 1.14
CA VAL A 9 10.04 14.03 1.08
C VAL A 9 10.61 15.33 0.53
N ARG A 10 11.84 15.68 0.92
CA ARG A 10 12.56 16.85 0.38
C ARG A 10 12.93 16.62 -1.09
N ARG A 11 13.51 15.46 -1.43
CA ARG A 11 13.91 15.11 -2.80
C ARG A 11 12.73 15.12 -3.78
N LYS A 12 11.58 14.57 -3.40
CA LYS A 12 10.37 14.55 -4.24
C LYS A 12 9.50 15.81 -4.11
N ASN A 13 9.92 16.79 -3.30
CA ASN A 13 9.18 18.03 -3.04
C ASN A 13 7.68 17.80 -2.71
N ILE A 14 7.40 16.84 -1.82
CA ILE A 14 6.03 16.42 -1.48
C ILE A 14 5.24 17.54 -0.79
N PHE A 15 5.93 18.32 0.06
CA PHE A 15 5.35 19.48 0.73
C PHE A 15 5.91 20.77 0.12
N ARG A 16 5.32 21.20 -1.00
CA ARG A 16 5.68 22.45 -1.67
C ARG A 16 5.49 23.69 -0.79
N TRP A 17 4.38 23.74 -0.04
CA TRP A 17 4.08 24.83 0.90
C TRP A 17 4.32 24.40 2.35
N ASN A 18 5.29 25.03 2.99
CA ASN A 18 5.70 24.71 4.36
C ASN A 18 5.21 25.73 5.38
N LEU A 19 3.87 25.89 5.44
CA LEU A 19 3.20 26.60 6.55
C LEU A 19 3.49 25.99 7.93
N LYS A 20 3.95 24.74 7.96
CA LYS A 20 4.28 23.96 9.16
C LYS A 20 5.60 23.23 8.96
N ARG A 21 6.33 23.00 10.06
CA ARG A 21 7.65 22.32 10.02
C ARG A 21 7.51 20.93 9.42
N VAL A 22 8.38 20.60 8.46
CA VAL A 22 8.31 19.30 7.76
C VAL A 22 8.51 18.16 8.75
N GLU A 23 9.42 18.32 9.70
CA GLU A 23 9.73 17.33 10.74
C GLU A 23 8.47 16.97 11.54
N ILE A 24 7.67 17.95 11.95
CA ILE A 24 6.42 17.71 12.67
C ILE A 24 5.38 17.00 11.79
N LYS A 25 5.26 17.38 10.51
CA LYS A 25 4.38 16.67 9.56
C LYS A 25 4.75 15.19 9.48
N LEU A 26 6.05 14.88 9.39
CA LEU A 26 6.54 13.51 9.27
C LEU A 26 6.37 12.72 10.56
N ILE A 27 6.67 13.32 11.72
CA ILE A 27 6.40 12.69 13.02
C ILE A 27 4.91 12.36 13.14
N ALA A 28 4.03 13.29 12.78
CA ALA A 28 2.59 13.09 12.82
C ALA A 28 2.13 11.94 11.89
N VAL A 29 2.70 11.86 10.68
CA VAL A 29 2.45 10.77 9.72
C VAL A 29 2.91 9.43 10.28
N VAL A 30 4.11 9.36 10.86
CA VAL A 30 4.67 8.12 11.44
C VAL A 30 3.86 7.67 12.66
N LEU A 31 3.46 8.59 13.54
CA LEU A 31 2.57 8.28 14.66
C LEU A 31 1.23 7.73 14.19
N TYR A 32 0.68 8.30 13.12
CA TYR A 32 -0.52 7.78 12.50
C TYR A 32 -0.28 6.40 11.87
N TYR A 33 0.85 6.16 11.21
CA TYR A 33 1.20 4.84 10.66
C TYR A 33 1.33 3.76 11.74
N ALA A 34 1.99 4.07 12.87
CA ALA A 34 2.02 3.25 14.09
C ALA A 34 0.63 3.02 14.72
N GLY A 35 -0.37 3.74 14.22
CA GLY A 35 -1.78 3.44 14.37
C GLY A 35 -2.52 4.30 15.38
N ILE A 36 -1.91 5.40 15.81
CA ILE A 36 -2.62 6.48 16.52
C ILE A 36 -3.64 7.11 15.56
N SER A 37 -4.79 7.57 16.08
CA SER A 37 -5.80 8.25 15.27
C SER A 37 -5.37 9.68 14.94
N PHE A 38 -5.83 10.24 13.80
CA PHE A 38 -5.48 11.61 13.40
C PHE A 38 -5.78 12.66 14.50
N ARG A 39 -6.93 12.52 15.18
CA ARG A 39 -7.33 13.42 16.27
C ARG A 39 -6.41 13.28 17.49
N LYS A 40 -6.04 12.05 17.86
CA LYS A 40 -5.13 11.82 19.00
C LYS A 40 -3.72 12.32 18.67
N THR A 41 -3.23 12.12 17.44
CA THR A 41 -1.94 12.66 16.99
C THR A 41 -1.91 14.19 17.00
N SER A 42 -2.95 14.84 16.46
CA SER A 42 -3.08 16.31 16.49
C SER A 42 -3.14 16.86 17.92
N LYS A 43 -3.81 16.16 18.85
CA LYS A 43 -3.81 16.52 20.27
C LYS A 43 -2.43 16.32 20.92
N PHE A 44 -1.75 15.21 20.61
CA PHE A 44 -0.43 14.88 21.17
C PHE A 44 0.66 15.88 20.75
N LEU A 45 0.63 16.34 19.50
CA LEU A 45 1.63 17.28 18.98
C LEU A 45 1.26 18.76 19.17
N ARG A 46 0.16 19.06 19.89
CA ARG A 46 -0.40 20.41 20.01
C ARG A 46 0.58 21.42 20.59
N ASP A 47 1.37 21.00 21.57
CA ASP A 47 2.32 21.88 22.28
C ASP A 47 3.60 22.12 21.48
N PHE A 48 3.89 21.24 20.51
CA PHE A 48 5.01 21.43 19.57
C PHE A 48 4.58 22.28 18.37
N GLU A 49 3.44 21.96 17.76
CA GLU A 49 2.88 22.72 16.65
C GLU A 49 1.38 22.45 16.47
N ARG A 50 0.57 23.50 16.39
CA ARG A 50 -0.88 23.36 16.19
C ARG A 50 -1.22 23.09 14.73
N PHE A 51 -1.96 22.01 14.50
CA PHE A 51 -2.59 21.63 13.22
C PHE A 51 -3.87 20.82 13.44
N SER A 52 -4.78 20.81 12.45
CA SER A 52 -6.03 20.04 12.53
C SER A 52 -5.83 18.58 12.12
N HIS A 53 -6.74 17.70 12.53
CA HIS A 53 -6.72 16.31 12.09
C HIS A 53 -6.90 16.17 10.56
N GLU A 54 -7.63 17.08 9.92
CA GLU A 54 -7.75 17.14 8.46
C GLU A 54 -6.43 17.54 7.78
N SER A 55 -5.65 18.45 8.36
CA SER A 55 -4.30 18.75 7.85
C SER A 55 -3.42 17.49 7.85
N LEU A 56 -3.46 16.71 8.92
CA LEU A 56 -2.72 15.46 9.00
C LEU A 56 -3.23 14.41 8.00
N ARG A 57 -4.55 14.30 7.79
CA ARG A 57 -5.12 13.44 6.76
C ARG A 57 -4.59 13.81 5.38
N LEU A 58 -4.58 15.11 5.02
CA LEU A 58 -4.03 15.59 3.75
C LEU A 58 -2.52 15.31 3.64
N TRP A 59 -1.75 15.49 4.72
CA TRP A 59 -0.33 15.15 4.71
C TRP A 59 -0.10 13.66 4.50
N TYR A 60 -0.89 12.81 5.13
CA TYR A 60 -0.83 11.36 4.95
C TYR A 60 -1.12 10.97 3.50
N HIS A 61 -2.16 11.50 2.87
CA HIS A 61 -2.43 11.24 1.45
C HIS A 61 -1.30 11.69 0.51
N LYS A 62 -0.58 12.76 0.85
CA LYS A 62 0.59 13.19 0.07
C LYS A 62 1.75 12.19 0.11
N ILE A 63 1.84 11.37 1.15
CA ILE A 63 2.84 10.28 1.26
C ILE A 63 2.60 9.19 0.21
N ALA A 64 1.40 9.07 -0.36
CA ALA A 64 1.14 8.18 -1.48
C ALA A 64 2.08 8.45 -2.67
N ASN A 65 2.47 9.72 -2.89
CA ASN A 65 3.39 10.11 -3.96
C ASN A 65 4.83 9.65 -3.73
N LEU A 66 5.15 9.17 -2.52
CA LEU A 66 6.42 8.50 -2.26
C LEU A 66 6.44 7.08 -2.82
N PHE A 67 5.27 6.47 -3.04
CA PHE A 67 5.16 5.10 -3.53
C PHE A 67 5.86 4.99 -4.87
N ALA A 68 6.98 4.30 -4.86
CA ALA A 68 7.82 4.09 -6.01
C ALA A 68 8.62 2.82 -5.81
N ASN A 69 8.53 1.95 -6.81
CA ASN A 69 9.29 0.72 -6.86
C ASN A 69 10.40 0.89 -7.90
N THR A 70 11.58 0.39 -7.54
CA THR A 70 12.70 0.33 -8.46
C THR A 70 12.53 -0.85 -9.40
N ARG A 71 12.87 -0.64 -10.67
CA ARG A 71 12.95 -1.73 -11.64
C ARG A 71 14.10 -2.66 -11.26
N LYS A 72 13.83 -3.96 -11.12
CA LYS A 72 14.80 -4.98 -10.70
C LYS A 72 14.41 -6.35 -11.27
N SER A 73 15.39 -7.25 -11.42
CA SER A 73 15.13 -8.68 -11.59
C SER A 73 14.51 -9.26 -10.31
N ARG A 74 13.44 -10.05 -10.46
CA ARG A 74 12.71 -10.69 -9.36
C ARG A 74 12.46 -12.14 -9.65
N ARG A 75 12.76 -13.01 -8.69
CA ARG A 75 12.53 -14.44 -8.83
C ARG A 75 11.05 -14.77 -8.77
N CYS A 76 10.38 -14.28 -7.72
CA CYS A 76 9.00 -14.61 -7.42
C CYS A 76 8.20 -13.40 -6.94
N VAL A 77 6.97 -13.28 -7.42
CA VAL A 77 6.00 -12.28 -6.97
C VAL A 77 4.73 -13.00 -6.54
N ALA A 78 4.31 -12.80 -5.30
CA ALA A 78 3.04 -13.30 -4.81
C ALA A 78 1.94 -12.24 -5.02
N ILE A 79 0.83 -12.65 -5.64
CA ILE A 79 -0.34 -11.82 -5.90
C ILE A 79 -1.53 -12.46 -5.22
N ASP A 80 -2.28 -11.66 -4.48
CA ASP A 80 -3.47 -12.10 -3.78
C ASP A 80 -4.42 -10.91 -3.57
N GLU A 81 -5.64 -11.20 -3.16
CA GLU A 81 -6.65 -10.18 -2.93
C GLU A 81 -7.40 -10.36 -1.61
N THR A 82 -7.83 -9.24 -1.02
CA THR A 82 -8.64 -9.25 0.20
C THR A 82 -9.85 -8.35 0.06
N LYS A 83 -10.94 -8.74 0.72
CA LYS A 83 -12.14 -7.91 0.84
C LYS A 83 -11.96 -6.78 1.85
N ILE A 84 -12.48 -5.61 1.50
CA ILE A 84 -12.64 -4.45 2.39
C ILE A 84 -14.04 -3.86 2.24
N LYS A 85 -14.45 -3.06 3.23
CA LYS A 85 -15.73 -2.34 3.20
C LYS A 85 -15.49 -0.84 2.99
N ILE A 86 -16.06 -0.28 1.93
CA ILE A 86 -16.09 1.17 1.65
C ILE A 86 -17.55 1.60 1.72
N GLY A 87 -17.89 2.45 2.69
CA GLY A 87 -19.30 2.69 3.00
C GLY A 87 -20.00 1.38 3.34
N ASP A 88 -21.10 1.07 2.66
CA ASP A 88 -21.84 -0.19 2.85
C ASP A 88 -21.55 -1.26 1.80
N GLU A 89 -20.64 -0.98 0.87
CA GLU A 89 -20.31 -1.90 -0.22
C GLU A 89 -19.01 -2.67 0.04
N TRP A 90 -18.96 -3.90 -0.49
CA TRP A 90 -17.76 -4.72 -0.51
C TRP A 90 -16.91 -4.41 -1.74
N TRP A 91 -15.63 -4.23 -1.49
CA TRP A 91 -14.59 -4.00 -2.49
C TRP A 91 -13.44 -4.97 -2.28
N TYR A 92 -12.57 -5.09 -3.27
CA TYR A 92 -11.38 -5.94 -3.26
C TYR A 92 -10.13 -5.08 -3.40
N ILE A 93 -9.15 -5.34 -2.54
CA ILE A 93 -7.78 -4.85 -2.68
C ILE A 93 -6.95 -5.99 -3.26
N TRP A 94 -6.38 -5.77 -4.42
CA TRP A 94 -5.32 -6.61 -4.99
C TRP A 94 -3.98 -6.05 -4.54
N ALA A 95 -3.06 -6.92 -4.14
CA ALA A 95 -1.71 -6.52 -3.84
C ALA A 95 -0.71 -7.54 -4.42
N ALA A 96 0.45 -7.04 -4.79
CA ALA A 96 1.56 -7.85 -5.26
C ALA A 96 2.78 -7.58 -4.38
N ILE A 97 3.42 -8.62 -3.88
CA ILE A 97 4.62 -8.54 -3.04
C ILE A 97 5.75 -9.31 -3.70
N ASP A 98 6.94 -8.74 -3.64
CA ASP A 98 8.18 -9.46 -3.95
C ASP A 98 8.52 -10.37 -2.77
N VAL A 99 8.58 -11.68 -3.01
CA VAL A 99 8.75 -12.68 -1.95
C VAL A 99 10.13 -12.56 -1.28
N ASP A 100 11.15 -12.16 -2.03
CA ASP A 100 12.52 -12.10 -1.55
C ASP A 100 12.73 -10.85 -0.67
N THR A 101 12.19 -9.71 -1.11
CA THR A 101 12.43 -8.40 -0.46
C THR A 101 11.30 -7.97 0.47
N TRP A 102 10.16 -8.66 0.45
CA TRP A 102 8.92 -8.27 1.16
C TRP A 102 8.39 -6.88 0.79
N GLU A 103 8.87 -6.30 -0.32
CA GLU A 103 8.39 -5.03 -0.84
C GLU A 103 7.08 -5.21 -1.61
N ILE A 104 6.10 -4.34 -1.34
CA ILE A 104 4.86 -4.31 -2.13
C ILE A 104 5.12 -3.59 -3.46
N LEU A 105 4.88 -4.31 -4.55
CA LEU A 105 5.11 -3.85 -5.91
C LEU A 105 3.96 -3.02 -6.48
N GLY A 106 2.74 -3.22 -5.98
CA GLY A 106 1.58 -2.45 -6.38
C GLY A 106 0.32 -2.86 -5.65
N VAL A 107 -0.68 -2.00 -5.76
CA VAL A 107 -2.01 -2.19 -5.19
C VAL A 107 -3.07 -1.68 -6.16
N MET A 108 -4.22 -2.33 -6.21
CA MET A 108 -5.36 -1.89 -7.00
C MET A 108 -6.66 -2.17 -6.26
N VAL A 109 -7.64 -1.26 -6.36
CA VAL A 109 -8.95 -1.43 -5.73
C VAL A 109 -10.04 -1.64 -6.80
N THR A 110 -10.81 -2.71 -6.67
CA THR A 110 -11.90 -3.05 -7.61
C THR A 110 -13.17 -3.48 -6.88
N LYS A 111 -14.32 -3.31 -7.53
CA LYS A 111 -15.61 -3.79 -7.02
C LYS A 111 -15.79 -5.30 -7.25
N TRP A 112 -15.16 -5.82 -8.31
CA TRP A 112 -15.30 -7.20 -8.76
C TRP A 112 -13.94 -7.88 -8.88
N ARG A 113 -13.96 -9.22 -9.02
CA ARG A 113 -12.78 -10.02 -9.31
C ARG A 113 -12.88 -10.63 -10.69
N THR A 114 -12.29 -9.98 -11.69
CA THR A 114 -12.34 -10.42 -13.07
C THR A 114 -10.95 -10.67 -13.64
N SER A 115 -10.87 -11.52 -14.66
CA SER A 115 -9.61 -11.75 -15.40
C SER A 115 -9.06 -10.46 -16.02
N ILE A 116 -9.91 -9.50 -16.38
CA ILE A 116 -9.49 -8.20 -16.92
C ILE A 116 -8.77 -7.38 -15.86
N ASP A 117 -9.27 -7.38 -14.62
CA ASP A 117 -8.61 -6.72 -13.49
C ASP A 117 -7.21 -7.31 -13.26
N VAL A 118 -7.09 -8.64 -13.29
CA VAL A 118 -5.80 -9.33 -13.15
C VAL A 118 -4.84 -8.93 -14.27
N ILE A 119 -5.29 -8.88 -15.55
CA ILE A 119 -4.44 -8.46 -16.67
C ILE A 119 -3.91 -7.06 -16.43
N LYS A 120 -4.80 -6.12 -16.05
CA LYS A 120 -4.42 -4.73 -15.81
C LYS A 120 -3.41 -4.63 -14.67
N PHE A 121 -3.69 -5.30 -13.56
CA PHE A 121 -2.84 -5.27 -12.37
C PHE A 121 -1.46 -5.86 -12.65
N VAL A 122 -1.40 -7.08 -13.19
CA VAL A 122 -0.13 -7.76 -13.46
C VAL A 122 0.72 -6.95 -14.45
N LYS A 123 0.12 -6.37 -15.51
CA LYS A 123 0.87 -5.50 -16.43
C LYS A 123 1.49 -4.30 -15.72
N GLU A 124 0.80 -3.70 -14.76
CA GLU A 124 1.35 -2.61 -13.96
C GLU A 124 2.54 -3.07 -13.11
N ILE A 125 2.42 -4.23 -12.45
CA ILE A 125 3.50 -4.81 -11.64
C ILE A 125 4.74 -5.15 -12.48
N LEU A 126 4.55 -5.71 -13.68
CA LEU A 126 5.64 -6.07 -14.57
C LEU A 126 6.49 -4.88 -15.03
N ARG A 127 5.98 -3.65 -14.97
CA ARG A 127 6.79 -2.43 -15.26
C ARG A 127 7.96 -2.28 -14.29
N TYR A 128 7.83 -2.83 -13.09
CA TYR A 128 8.89 -2.83 -12.09
C TYR A 128 9.79 -4.08 -12.18
N CYS A 129 9.49 -5.04 -13.06
CA CYS A 129 10.30 -6.23 -13.25
C CYS A 129 11.19 -6.09 -14.51
N GLU A 130 12.44 -6.50 -14.41
CA GLU A 130 13.34 -6.58 -15.59
C GLU A 130 13.14 -7.90 -16.34
N ASN A 131 12.79 -8.96 -15.61
CA ASN A 131 12.52 -10.30 -16.10
C ASN A 131 11.03 -10.65 -16.00
N LYS A 132 10.68 -11.89 -16.36
CA LYS A 132 9.37 -12.49 -16.11
C LYS A 132 9.44 -13.31 -14.81
N PRO A 133 9.00 -12.76 -13.66
CA PRO A 133 9.00 -13.50 -12.40
C PRO A 133 8.01 -14.67 -12.44
N ILE A 134 8.23 -15.65 -11.58
CA ILE A 134 7.21 -16.65 -11.25
C ILE A 134 6.11 -15.94 -10.45
N ILE A 135 4.87 -16.02 -10.92
CA ILE A 135 3.73 -15.48 -10.20
C ILE A 135 3.11 -16.57 -9.34
N LYS A 136 2.99 -16.31 -8.04
CA LYS A 136 2.31 -17.18 -7.09
C LYS A 136 0.97 -16.57 -6.69
N THR A 137 -0.11 -17.33 -6.83
CA THR A 137 -1.46 -16.87 -6.48
C THR A 137 -2.23 -17.96 -5.75
N ASP A 138 -3.43 -17.61 -5.28
CA ASP A 138 -4.42 -18.58 -4.85
C ASP A 138 -5.02 -19.36 -6.04
N ARG A 139 -5.99 -20.23 -5.73
CA ARG A 139 -6.75 -21.01 -6.74
C ARG A 139 -7.87 -20.19 -7.40
N GLY A 140 -7.81 -18.86 -7.34
CA GLY A 140 -8.77 -17.96 -7.94
C GLY A 140 -8.92 -18.22 -9.45
N PRO A 141 -10.15 -18.40 -9.95
CA PRO A 141 -10.38 -18.76 -11.35
C PRO A 141 -9.92 -17.69 -12.34
N TRP A 142 -9.78 -16.42 -11.89
CA TRP A 142 -9.32 -15.30 -12.70
C TRP A 142 -7.82 -15.29 -13.01
N TYR A 143 -6.99 -16.08 -12.30
CA TYR A 143 -5.53 -16.04 -12.47
C TYR A 143 -5.04 -16.93 -13.62
N ARG A 144 -5.49 -18.19 -13.71
CA ARG A 144 -4.90 -19.23 -14.58
C ARG A 144 -4.75 -18.78 -16.03
N TRP A 145 -5.89 -18.46 -16.65
CA TRP A 145 -5.94 -18.08 -18.06
C TRP A 145 -5.23 -16.75 -18.30
N THR A 146 -5.35 -15.81 -17.36
CA THR A 146 -4.75 -14.48 -17.44
C THR A 146 -3.22 -14.55 -17.46
N LEU A 147 -2.63 -15.29 -16.53
CA LEU A 147 -1.17 -15.41 -16.40
C LEU A 147 -0.57 -16.18 -17.58
N GLN A 148 -1.26 -17.23 -18.05
CA GLN A 148 -0.89 -17.94 -19.28
C GLN A 148 -0.88 -16.99 -20.48
N ARG A 149 -1.90 -16.14 -20.64
CA ARG A 149 -1.98 -15.15 -21.73
C ARG A 149 -0.85 -14.12 -21.68
N LEU A 150 -0.35 -13.79 -20.49
CA LEU A 150 0.81 -12.90 -20.30
C LEU A 150 2.16 -13.62 -20.49
N GLY A 151 2.14 -14.94 -20.73
CA GLY A 151 3.34 -15.76 -20.89
C GLY A 151 4.19 -15.79 -19.62
N LEU A 152 3.54 -15.78 -18.46
CA LEU A 152 4.17 -15.88 -17.14
C LEU A 152 4.05 -17.29 -16.61
N LYS A 153 5.08 -17.73 -15.87
CA LYS A 153 4.99 -18.97 -15.09
C LYS A 153 4.07 -18.72 -13.90
N HIS A 154 3.11 -19.62 -13.70
CA HIS A 154 2.11 -19.53 -12.64
C HIS A 154 2.19 -20.78 -11.79
N GLU A 155 2.40 -20.59 -10.49
CA GLU A 155 2.39 -21.67 -9.51
C GLU A 155 1.25 -21.44 -8.51
N TYR A 156 0.51 -22.52 -8.27
CA TYR A 156 -0.47 -22.56 -7.19
C TYR A 156 0.23 -23.03 -5.93
N GLU A 157 0.18 -22.20 -4.90
CA GLU A 157 0.72 -22.57 -3.59
C GLU A 157 -0.35 -22.30 -2.53
N THR A 158 -0.62 -23.28 -1.68
CA THR A 158 -1.56 -23.11 -0.55
C THR A 158 -0.80 -22.80 0.74
N PHE A 159 0.46 -23.24 0.86
CA PHE A 159 1.35 -22.97 1.98
C PHE A 159 2.78 -22.81 1.44
N GLY A 160 3.48 -21.74 1.81
CA GLY A 160 4.85 -21.47 1.34
C GLY A 160 5.15 -19.98 1.17
N GLU A 161 5.69 -19.59 0.02
CA GLU A 161 6.13 -18.22 -0.25
C GLU A 161 4.96 -17.20 -0.32
N ARG A 162 3.72 -17.67 -0.48
CA ARG A 162 2.51 -16.86 -0.31
C ARG A 162 2.29 -16.34 1.11
N ASN A 163 2.98 -16.89 2.11
CA ASN A 163 2.94 -16.36 3.47
C ASN A 163 3.37 -14.88 3.53
N ALA A 164 4.18 -14.41 2.55
CA ALA A 164 4.57 -13.01 2.48
C ALA A 164 3.37 -12.08 2.25
N ILE A 165 2.51 -12.40 1.27
CA ILE A 165 1.34 -11.58 0.93
C ILE A 165 0.25 -11.70 2.01
N GLU A 166 0.07 -12.89 2.57
CA GLU A 166 -0.86 -13.12 3.68
C GLU A 166 -0.44 -12.36 4.95
N GLY A 167 0.86 -12.38 5.26
CA GLY A 167 1.46 -11.61 6.35
C GLY A 167 1.21 -10.11 6.17
N TRP A 168 1.46 -9.58 4.98
CA TRP A 168 1.16 -8.18 4.68
C TRP A 168 -0.33 -7.84 4.80
N PHE A 169 -1.22 -8.70 4.31
CA PHE A 169 -2.66 -8.51 4.49
C PHE A 169 -3.08 -8.54 5.96
N ASN A 170 -2.43 -9.33 6.81
CA ASN A 170 -2.69 -9.32 8.24
C ASN A 170 -2.28 -7.98 8.88
N ILE A 171 -1.16 -7.39 8.45
CA ILE A 171 -0.73 -6.05 8.86
C ILE A 171 -1.77 -5.01 8.42
N LEU A 172 -2.18 -5.03 7.15
CA LEU A 172 -3.20 -4.13 6.61
C LEU A 172 -4.54 -4.27 7.35
N LYS A 173 -5.04 -5.50 7.54
CA LYS A 173 -6.29 -5.77 8.26
C LYS A 173 -6.21 -5.31 9.71
N SER A 174 -5.07 -5.49 10.38
CA SER A 174 -4.85 -4.99 11.74
C SER A 174 -4.91 -3.46 11.80
N ARG A 175 -4.38 -2.77 10.78
CA ARG A 175 -4.54 -1.32 10.65
C ARG A 175 -6.00 -0.92 10.42
N LEU A 176 -6.70 -1.60 9.52
CA LEU A 176 -8.12 -1.34 9.20
C LEU A 176 -9.05 -1.60 10.39
N LYS A 177 -8.74 -2.57 11.27
CA LYS A 177 -9.49 -2.82 12.51
C LYS A 177 -9.59 -1.59 13.40
N ARG A 178 -8.56 -0.72 13.40
CA ARG A 178 -8.57 0.55 14.17
C ARG A 178 -9.56 1.59 13.62
N PHE A 179 -10.08 1.37 12.41
CA PHE A 179 -11.13 2.17 11.76
C PHE A 179 -12.43 1.38 11.62
N TRP A 180 -12.72 0.46 12.56
CA TRP A 180 -13.94 -0.38 12.52
C TRP A 180 -14.04 -1.22 11.23
N LYS A 181 -12.89 -1.54 10.60
CA LYS A 181 -12.79 -2.29 9.34
C LYS A 181 -13.55 -1.64 8.15
N ARG A 182 -13.82 -0.34 8.22
CA ARG A 182 -14.66 0.37 7.23
C ARG A 182 -14.06 1.71 6.88
N PHE A 183 -13.90 1.95 5.58
CA PHE A 183 -13.66 3.30 5.07
C PHE A 183 -14.97 4.11 5.08
N PRO A 184 -14.92 5.44 5.33
CA PRO A 184 -16.09 6.30 5.30
C PRO A 184 -16.90 6.15 4.00
N SER A 185 -18.23 6.33 4.06
CA SER A 185 -19.10 6.20 2.89
C SER A 185 -18.84 7.25 1.82
N ASN A 186 -18.31 8.41 2.21
CA ASN A 186 -17.89 9.47 1.28
C ASN A 186 -16.47 9.28 0.75
N ALA A 187 -15.78 8.18 1.10
CA ALA A 187 -14.45 7.90 0.54
C ALA A 187 -14.60 7.39 -0.90
N SER A 188 -14.05 8.14 -1.85
CA SER A 188 -13.94 7.67 -3.23
C SER A 188 -12.93 6.52 -3.33
N LYS A 189 -13.02 5.74 -4.41
CA LYS A 189 -12.05 4.70 -4.73
C LYS A 189 -10.61 5.25 -4.71
N GLU A 190 -10.41 6.41 -5.34
CA GLU A 190 -9.11 7.08 -5.47
C GLU A 190 -8.57 7.50 -4.10
N SER A 191 -9.46 7.94 -3.20
CA SER A 191 -9.08 8.25 -1.82
C SER A 191 -8.62 7.00 -1.07
N VAL A 192 -9.25 5.84 -1.28
CA VAL A 192 -8.84 4.59 -0.65
C VAL A 192 -7.52 4.10 -1.23
N GLU A 193 -7.35 4.13 -2.56
CA GLU A 193 -6.09 3.80 -3.23
C GLU A 193 -4.94 4.70 -2.76
N SER A 194 -5.17 6.02 -2.66
CA SER A 194 -4.19 6.96 -2.11
C SER A 194 -3.84 6.63 -0.65
N TRP A 195 -4.82 6.29 0.17
CA TRP A 195 -4.57 5.92 1.57
C TRP A 195 -3.71 4.65 1.68
N ILE A 196 -4.00 3.64 0.87
CA ILE A 196 -3.25 2.38 0.86
C ILE A 196 -1.86 2.59 0.28
N ALA A 197 -1.72 3.38 -0.79
CA ALA A 197 -0.43 3.74 -1.35
C ALA A 197 0.45 4.47 -0.32
N ALA A 198 -0.11 5.39 0.47
CA ALA A 198 0.60 6.04 1.57
C ALA A 198 1.03 5.03 2.66
N PHE A 199 0.17 4.07 2.98
CA PHE A 199 0.48 2.99 3.93
C PHE A 199 1.64 2.14 3.42
N ILE A 200 1.60 1.76 2.14
CA ILE A 200 2.64 0.98 1.47
C ILE A 200 3.96 1.74 1.40
N SER A 201 3.94 3.04 1.08
CA SER A 201 5.16 3.87 1.07
C SER A 201 5.93 3.79 2.39
N LEU A 202 5.21 3.82 3.51
CA LEU A 202 5.80 3.75 4.85
C LEU A 202 6.24 2.31 5.17
N TYR A 203 5.42 1.32 4.83
CA TYR A 203 5.76 -0.10 5.01
C TYR A 203 7.00 -0.50 4.20
N ASN A 204 7.07 -0.20 2.90
CA ASN A 204 8.23 -0.51 2.08
C ASN A 204 9.48 0.23 2.59
N LEU A 205 9.33 1.44 3.14
CA LEU A 205 10.45 2.14 3.76
C LEU A 205 10.91 1.44 5.04
N GLU A 206 10.00 0.89 5.85
CA GLU A 206 10.32 0.09 7.04
C GLU A 206 11.09 -1.18 6.67
N VAL A 207 10.57 -1.91 5.69
CA VAL A 207 11.18 -3.16 5.19
C VAL A 207 12.58 -2.91 4.62
N ARG A 208 12.82 -1.81 3.91
CA ARG A 208 14.15 -1.45 3.37
C ARG A 208 15.20 -1.13 4.44
N ILE A 209 14.77 -0.76 5.64
CA ILE A 209 15.66 -0.34 6.75
C ILE A 209 15.95 -1.51 7.70
N SER A 210 15.05 -2.50 7.72
CA SER A 210 15.16 -3.69 8.56
C SER A 210 16.22 -4.64 8.00
#